data_AF-A0AAN9ABQ4-F1
#
_entry.id   AF-A0AAN9ABQ4-F1
#
_cell.length_a   1.000
_cell.length_b   1.000
_cell.length_c   1.000
_cell.angle_alpha   90.00
_cell.angle_beta   90.00
_cell.angle_gamma   90.00
#
_symmetry.space_group_name_H-M   'P 1'
#
loop_
_entity.id
_entity.type
_entity.pdbx_description
1 polymer ?
#
loop_
_entity_poly.entity_id
_entity_poly.type
_entity_poly.pdbx_seq_one_letter_code
_entity_poly.pdbx_strand_id
1 'polypeptide(L)'
;VCQRLGWRGKGCKWEVLPLVLSAHGHDPEWFDIPPELILSVPIGHPEYKWFEELDLQWYALPAVSSLMFDCGGLEFPAAPFNGWYMVSEIGTRDLCDPHRFNILETVGTRMGLDTRSPTNLWKDKALVEVNIAVLHSFQRLNVTIVDHHSAAESFMKHFENEQRLRGGCPADWVWIVPPISGSITPVFHQEMSLYYLKPSYEYQEPAWKTHQWKKNRDINRNSVRKTKRKFRFKEIARAVKFTSKLFGKALSKRIKATILYATETGKSEMYAKKLGEIFGHTFNAQVYCMADYDLIDIEHEALVLVVTSTFGNGDPPENGEEFSRKVFFKFKLSKVSMHYALLPLSVRCFNTNSTDYLE
;
A
#
# COMPACT_ATOMS: atom_id res chain seq x y z
N VAL A 1 25.12 3.73 11.52
CA VAL A 1 25.40 2.29 11.26
C VAL A 1 25.73 2.02 9.79
N CYS A 2 24.86 2.38 8.83
CA CYS A 2 25.06 2.10 7.39
C CYS A 2 26.43 2.52 6.84
N GLN A 3 26.89 3.73 7.16
CA GLN A 3 28.22 4.21 6.75
C GLN A 3 29.38 3.33 7.27
N ARG A 4 29.28 2.82 8.51
CA ARG A 4 30.29 1.89 9.08
C ARG A 4 30.29 0.54 8.37
N LEU A 5 29.15 0.13 7.80
CA LEU A 5 29.03 -1.04 6.94
C LEU A 5 29.49 -0.76 5.49
N GLY A 6 29.99 0.44 5.19
CA GLY A 6 30.52 0.82 3.89
C GLY A 6 29.49 1.36 2.90
N TRP A 7 28.24 1.59 3.32
CA TRP A 7 27.28 2.33 2.50
C TRP A 7 27.71 3.79 2.36
N ARG A 8 27.62 4.34 1.15
CA ARG A 8 27.98 5.74 0.85
C ARG A 8 26.73 6.46 0.38
N GLY A 9 26.19 7.29 1.26
CA GLY A 9 25.12 8.21 0.90
C GLY A 9 25.61 9.33 -0.01
N LYS A 10 24.68 9.90 -0.77
CA LYS A 10 24.74 11.10 -1.59
C LYS A 10 24.70 12.37 -0.73
N GLY A 11 24.22 12.29 0.51
CA GLY A 11 24.18 13.42 1.44
C GLY A 11 23.11 14.45 1.08
N CYS A 12 22.05 14.05 0.37
CA CYS A 12 20.90 14.91 0.09
C CYS A 12 19.82 14.79 1.17
N LYS A 13 18.97 15.83 1.29
CA LYS A 13 17.91 15.96 2.30
C LYS A 13 16.93 14.77 2.31
N TRP A 14 16.62 14.25 1.13
CA TRP A 14 15.62 13.19 0.91
C TRP A 14 16.27 11.86 0.50
N GLU A 15 17.46 11.58 1.03
CA GLU A 15 18.15 10.32 0.77
C GLU A 15 17.50 9.15 1.53
N VAL A 16 16.95 8.19 0.78
CA VAL A 16 16.44 6.94 1.34
C VAL A 16 17.60 6.05 1.79
N LEU A 17 17.53 5.61 3.04
CA LEU A 17 18.51 4.70 3.64
C LEU A 17 18.41 3.29 3.03
N PRO A 18 19.53 2.53 2.99
CA PRO A 18 19.51 1.15 2.54
C PRO A 18 18.86 0.26 3.61
N LEU A 19 18.32 -0.88 3.18
CA LEU A 19 17.97 -1.96 4.08
C LEU A 19 19.24 -2.52 4.72
N VAL A 20 19.25 -2.73 6.04
CA VAL A 20 20.34 -3.42 6.75
C VAL A 20 19.78 -4.74 7.28
N LEU A 21 20.13 -5.84 6.62
CA LEU A 21 19.51 -7.14 6.83
C LEU A 21 20.51 -8.12 7.43
N SER A 22 20.10 -8.79 8.51
CA SER A 22 20.79 -9.97 9.05
C SER A 22 19.93 -11.20 8.82
N ALA A 23 20.57 -12.33 8.49
CA ALA A 23 19.90 -13.61 8.33
C ALA A 23 20.69 -14.68 9.09
N HIS A 24 19.98 -15.56 9.82
CA HIS A 24 20.57 -16.68 10.56
C HIS A 24 21.74 -16.26 11.48
N GLY A 25 21.62 -15.10 12.15
CA GLY A 25 22.64 -14.57 13.06
C GLY A 25 23.97 -14.19 12.39
N HIS A 26 24.02 -14.10 11.06
CA HIS A 26 25.20 -13.57 10.36
C HIS A 26 25.32 -12.06 10.53
N ASP A 27 26.54 -11.54 10.37
CA ASP A 27 26.77 -10.09 10.29
C ASP A 27 25.85 -9.46 9.22
N PRO A 28 25.28 -8.28 9.50
CA PRO A 28 24.32 -7.66 8.60
C PRO A 28 24.99 -7.13 7.33
N GLU A 29 24.27 -7.21 6.21
CA GLU A 29 24.64 -6.61 4.94
C GLU A 29 23.64 -5.51 4.57
N TRP A 30 24.07 -4.51 3.81
CA TRP A 30 23.20 -3.43 3.35
C TRP A 30 22.80 -3.60 1.88
N PHE A 31 21.57 -3.20 1.55
CA PHE A 31 20.97 -3.30 0.22
C PHE A 31 20.21 -2.01 -0.10
N ASP A 32 20.53 -1.36 -1.21
CA ASP A 32 19.72 -0.23 -1.68
C ASP A 32 18.34 -0.72 -2.12
N ILE A 33 17.31 0.04 -1.79
CA ILE A 33 15.95 -0.20 -2.28
C ILE A 33 15.90 0.31 -3.73
N PRO A 34 15.42 -0.51 -4.70
CA PRO A 34 15.24 -0.05 -6.07
C PRO A 34 14.37 1.23 -6.12
N PRO A 35 14.85 2.33 -6.73
CA PRO A 35 14.13 3.61 -6.73
C PRO A 35 12.70 3.55 -7.26
N GLU A 36 12.43 2.66 -8.20
CA GLU A 36 11.11 2.41 -8.78
C GLU A 36 10.09 1.85 -7.79
N LEU A 37 10.54 1.31 -6.65
CA LEU A 37 9.67 0.83 -5.57
C LEU A 37 9.40 1.92 -4.51
N ILE A 38 10.06 3.07 -4.61
CA ILE A 38 9.94 4.17 -3.66
C ILE A 38 8.98 5.21 -4.24
N LEU A 39 7.73 5.15 -3.78
CA LEU A 39 6.76 6.21 -4.08
C LEU A 39 6.98 7.37 -3.11
N SER A 40 7.45 8.50 -3.62
CA SER A 40 7.55 9.77 -2.89
C SER A 40 6.44 10.73 -3.29
N VAL A 41 5.91 11.46 -2.31
CA VAL A 41 4.87 12.48 -2.44
C VAL A 41 5.50 13.85 -2.19
N PRO A 42 5.68 14.69 -3.23
CA PRO A 42 6.05 16.09 -3.06
C PRO A 42 4.93 16.85 -2.33
N ILE A 43 5.30 17.62 -1.31
CA ILE A 43 4.34 18.35 -0.47
C ILE A 43 4.13 19.76 -1.02
N GLY A 44 2.91 20.07 -1.42
CA GLY A 44 2.43 21.39 -1.82
C GLY A 44 1.11 21.75 -1.14
N HIS A 45 0.79 23.03 -1.12
CA HIS A 45 -0.39 23.57 -0.44
C HIS A 45 -1.48 23.96 -1.44
N PRO A 46 -2.78 23.76 -1.14
CA PRO A 46 -3.87 24.18 -2.03
C PRO A 46 -3.91 25.69 -2.27
N GLU A 47 -3.64 26.48 -1.22
CA GLU A 47 -3.66 27.95 -1.28
C GLU A 47 -2.27 28.61 -1.38
N TYR A 48 -1.33 28.24 -0.49
CA TYR A 48 0.01 28.80 -0.45
C TYR A 48 0.95 28.23 -1.52
N LYS A 49 0.98 28.84 -2.70
CA LYS A 49 1.86 28.43 -3.81
C LYS A 49 3.35 28.35 -3.43
N TRP A 50 3.81 29.22 -2.52
CA TRP A 50 5.19 29.23 -2.04
C TRP A 50 5.58 27.95 -1.27
N PHE A 51 4.63 27.12 -0.87
CA PHE A 51 4.91 25.89 -0.14
C PHE A 51 5.71 24.88 -1.00
N GLU A 52 5.49 24.86 -2.31
CA GLU A 52 6.27 24.03 -3.24
C GLU A 52 7.76 24.44 -3.29
N GLU A 53 8.08 25.69 -2.96
CA GLU A 53 9.47 26.19 -2.90
C GLU A 53 10.24 25.64 -1.69
N LEU A 54 9.55 25.06 -0.69
CA LEU A 54 10.21 24.44 0.48
C LEU A 54 10.89 23.10 0.15
N ASP A 55 10.65 22.57 -1.06
CA ASP A 55 11.18 21.29 -1.55
C ASP A 55 11.01 20.19 -0.49
N LEU A 56 9.76 20.03 -0.06
CA LEU A 56 9.33 19.02 0.89
C LEU A 56 8.78 17.81 0.15
N GLN A 57 9.11 16.62 0.61
CA GLN A 57 8.52 15.38 0.12
C GLN A 57 8.46 14.35 1.25
N TRP A 58 7.63 13.32 1.09
CA TRP A 58 7.59 12.20 2.03
C TRP A 58 7.34 10.89 1.30
N TYR A 59 7.84 9.76 1.81
CA TYR A 59 7.56 8.46 1.22
C TYR A 59 6.14 8.02 1.56
N ALA A 60 5.47 7.31 0.65
CA ALA A 60 4.06 6.97 0.79
C ALA A 60 3.78 5.82 1.78
N LEU A 61 4.77 4.98 2.06
CA LEU A 61 4.59 3.70 2.76
C LEU A 61 5.21 3.72 4.17
N PRO A 62 4.41 3.82 5.25
CA PRO A 62 4.90 3.64 6.61
C PRO A 62 5.11 2.16 6.92
N ALA A 63 6.36 1.70 6.93
CA ALA A 63 6.69 0.31 7.25
C ALA A 63 7.54 0.21 8.53
N VAL A 64 6.95 -0.36 9.58
CA VAL A 64 7.67 -0.69 10.81
C VAL A 64 8.45 -1.98 10.58
N SER A 65 9.74 -1.98 10.89
CA SER A 65 10.64 -3.10 10.58
C SER A 65 11.50 -3.58 11.75
N SER A 66 11.35 -2.98 12.94
CA SER A 66 12.18 -3.27 14.12
C SER A 66 11.46 -4.02 15.26
N LEU A 67 10.16 -4.29 15.13
CA LEU A 67 9.39 -5.03 16.14
C LEU A 67 9.49 -6.54 15.93
N MET A 68 9.31 -7.28 17.01
CA MET A 68 9.14 -8.73 17.03
C MET A 68 7.66 -9.06 17.01
N PHE A 69 7.25 -10.10 16.29
CA PHE A 69 5.93 -10.70 16.47
C PHE A 69 6.05 -11.92 17.40
N ASP A 70 5.24 -11.96 18.46
CA ASP A 70 5.15 -13.08 19.39
C ASP A 70 3.79 -13.77 19.22
N CYS A 71 3.83 -15.08 18.96
CA CYS A 71 2.63 -15.88 18.79
C CYS A 71 2.82 -17.30 19.36
N GLY A 72 2.09 -17.61 20.44
CA GLY A 72 2.08 -18.96 21.01
C GLY A 72 3.42 -19.41 21.58
N GLY A 73 4.23 -18.48 22.09
CA GLY A 73 5.58 -18.74 22.58
C GLY A 73 6.64 -18.84 21.48
N LEU A 74 6.27 -18.62 20.21
CA LEU A 74 7.20 -18.46 19.10
C LEU A 74 7.49 -16.99 18.86
N GLU A 75 8.78 -16.67 18.75
CA GLU A 75 9.27 -15.34 18.49
C GLU A 75 9.68 -15.19 17.02
N PHE A 76 9.20 -14.14 16.37
CA PHE A 76 9.54 -13.76 14.99
C PHE A 76 10.23 -12.38 15.00
N PRO A 77 11.56 -12.32 15.20
CA PRO A 77 12.32 -11.07 15.35
C PRO A 77 12.34 -10.16 14.11
N ALA A 78 11.92 -10.69 12.96
CA ALA A 78 11.88 -9.99 11.68
C ALA A 78 10.49 -10.14 11.05
N ALA A 79 9.56 -9.28 11.47
CA ALA A 79 8.17 -9.26 11.00
C ALA A 79 7.78 -7.84 10.55
N PRO A 80 8.37 -7.32 9.45
CA PRO A 80 8.01 -5.99 8.97
C PRO A 80 6.55 -5.94 8.52
N PHE A 81 5.85 -4.88 8.89
CA PHE A 81 4.46 -4.66 8.52
C PHE A 81 4.21 -3.19 8.18
N ASN A 82 3.16 -2.93 7.41
CA ASN A 82 2.76 -1.58 7.02
C ASN A 82 1.24 -1.43 7.06
N GLY A 83 0.82 -0.18 7.16
CA GLY A 83 -0.53 0.26 6.83
C GLY A 83 -0.43 1.40 5.82
N TRP A 84 -1.17 2.47 6.10
CA TRP A 84 -1.06 3.77 5.45
C TRP A 84 -0.94 4.85 6.52
N TYR A 85 -0.48 6.04 6.13
CA TYR A 85 -0.25 7.13 7.06
C TYR A 85 -1.54 7.75 7.60
N MET A 86 -1.49 8.19 8.85
CA MET A 86 -2.31 9.28 9.36
C MET A 86 -1.57 10.61 9.14
N VAL A 87 -2.29 11.66 8.70
CA VAL A 87 -1.71 12.97 8.31
C VAL A 87 -0.76 13.54 9.37
N SER A 88 -1.14 13.44 10.64
CA SER A 88 -0.39 14.03 11.76
C SER A 88 0.94 13.33 12.06
N GLU A 89 1.17 12.11 11.56
CA GLU A 89 2.48 11.47 11.62
C GLU A 89 3.50 12.29 10.81
N ILE A 90 3.13 12.67 9.59
CA ILE A 90 4.00 13.43 8.69
C ILE A 90 3.99 14.91 9.08
N GLY A 91 2.80 15.53 9.06
CA GLY A 91 2.65 16.98 9.18
C GLY A 91 3.06 17.51 10.56
N THR A 92 2.65 16.81 11.61
CA THR A 92 2.93 17.24 12.99
C THR A 92 4.27 16.70 13.49
N ARG A 93 4.51 15.39 13.37
CA ARG A 93 5.71 14.78 13.97
C ARG A 93 6.93 14.92 13.08
N ASP A 94 6.89 14.38 11.86
CA ASP A 94 8.09 14.32 11.00
C ASP A 94 8.55 15.71 10.55
N LEU A 95 7.63 16.56 10.11
CA LEU A 95 7.96 17.87 9.57
C LEU A 95 8.17 18.94 10.65
N CYS A 96 7.40 18.90 11.74
CA CYS A 96 7.34 19.99 12.71
C CYS A 96 7.99 19.71 14.07
N ASP A 97 8.30 18.46 14.44
CA ASP A 97 9.01 18.22 15.71
C ASP A 97 10.39 18.93 15.70
N PRO A 98 10.80 19.59 16.80
CA PRO A 98 12.06 20.34 16.85
C PRO A 98 13.33 19.51 16.63
N HIS A 99 13.25 18.20 16.90
CA HIS A 99 14.34 17.24 16.75
C HIS A 99 14.27 16.47 15.41
N ARG A 100 13.36 16.88 14.52
CA ARG A 100 13.16 16.31 13.18
C ARG A 100 13.45 17.40 12.12
N PHE A 101 12.56 17.60 11.15
CA PHE A 101 12.78 18.63 10.11
C PHE A 101 12.57 20.06 10.62
N ASN A 102 11.81 20.25 11.72
CA ASN A 102 11.63 21.52 12.41
C ASN A 102 11.26 22.71 11.48
N ILE A 103 10.32 22.51 10.55
CA ILE A 103 9.98 23.54 9.54
C ILE A 103 9.02 24.63 10.05
N LEU A 104 8.50 24.49 11.26
CA LEU A 104 7.33 25.23 11.73
C LEU A 104 7.55 26.76 11.70
N GLU A 105 8.71 27.23 12.13
CA GLU A 105 9.07 28.66 12.08
C GLU A 105 9.16 29.18 10.65
N THR A 106 9.73 28.39 9.74
CA THR A 106 9.85 28.77 8.31
C THR A 106 8.47 28.96 7.69
N VAL A 107 7.53 28.05 7.98
CA VAL A 107 6.14 28.14 7.52
C VAL A 107 5.46 29.36 8.15
N GLY A 108 5.61 29.56 9.46
CA GLY A 108 5.05 30.71 10.16
C GLY A 108 5.49 32.06 9.58
N THR A 109 6.78 32.22 9.27
CA THR A 109 7.31 33.42 8.62
C THR A 109 6.78 33.59 7.19
N ARG A 110 6.72 32.51 6.40
CA ARG A 110 6.20 32.55 5.02
C ARG A 110 4.69 32.86 4.96
N MET A 111 3.95 32.51 6.00
CA MET A 111 2.55 32.91 6.19
C MET A 111 2.38 34.37 6.65
N GLY A 112 3.47 35.08 6.96
CA GLY A 112 3.41 36.46 7.51
C GLY A 112 2.92 36.53 8.96
N LEU A 113 3.06 35.44 9.73
CA LEU A 113 2.70 35.42 11.15
C LEU A 113 3.79 36.06 12.00
N ASP A 114 3.40 36.68 13.12
CA ASP A 114 4.35 37.17 14.13
C ASP A 114 4.86 36.00 14.98
N THR A 115 6.05 35.48 14.61
CA THR A 115 6.69 34.32 15.23
C THR A 115 7.42 34.65 16.55
N ARG A 116 7.44 35.91 16.99
CA ARG A 116 8.23 36.36 18.16
C ARG A 116 7.65 35.93 19.49
N SER A 117 6.33 35.70 19.57
CA SER A 117 5.65 35.34 20.82
C SER A 117 4.72 34.13 20.65
N PRO A 118 4.76 33.13 21.54
CA PRO A 118 3.83 32.00 21.52
C PRO A 118 2.37 32.43 21.74
N THR A 119 2.12 33.58 22.38
CA THR A 119 0.76 34.09 22.63
C THR A 119 0.00 34.41 21.34
N ASN A 120 0.70 34.59 20.23
CA ASN A 120 0.11 34.84 18.91
C ASN A 120 -0.47 33.57 18.27
N LEU A 121 -0.25 32.40 18.89
CA LEU A 121 -0.67 31.09 18.40
C LEU A 121 -0.17 30.80 16.97
N TRP A 122 0.99 31.36 16.62
CA TRP A 122 1.55 31.22 15.28
C TRP A 122 1.94 29.78 14.99
N LYS A 123 2.38 29.04 16.02
CA LYS A 123 2.73 27.63 15.92
C LYS A 123 1.51 26.80 15.55
N ASP A 124 0.38 27.04 16.24
CA ASP A 124 -0.88 26.34 16.02
C ASP A 124 -1.39 26.58 14.59
N LYS A 125 -1.39 27.85 14.14
CA LYS A 125 -1.76 28.21 12.77
C LYS A 125 -0.87 27.53 11.73
N ALA A 126 0.45 27.68 11.86
CA ALA A 126 1.39 27.07 10.92
C ALA A 126 1.28 25.54 10.89
N LEU A 127 1.07 24.91 12.05
CA LEU A 127 0.96 23.46 12.17
C LEU A 127 -0.27 22.91 11.43
N VAL A 128 -1.41 23.62 11.52
CA VAL A 128 -2.62 23.29 10.78
C VAL A 128 -2.37 23.34 9.27
N GLU A 129 -1.75 24.41 8.77
CA GLU A 129 -1.45 24.55 7.33
C GLU A 129 -0.46 23.48 6.82
N VAL A 130 0.51 23.07 7.64
CA VAL A 130 1.39 21.94 7.27
C VAL A 130 0.60 20.65 7.15
N ASN A 131 -0.35 20.38 8.04
CA ASN A 131 -1.21 19.19 7.95
C ASN A 131 -2.14 19.25 6.74
N ILE A 132 -2.68 20.44 6.40
CA ILE A 132 -3.46 20.67 5.17
C ILE A 132 -2.61 20.36 3.93
N ALA A 133 -1.37 20.85 3.88
CA ALA A 133 -0.44 20.60 2.76
C ALA A 133 -0.20 19.10 2.55
N VAL A 134 0.04 18.35 3.63
CA VAL A 134 0.26 16.90 3.58
C VAL A 134 -0.97 16.18 3.04
N LEU A 135 -2.14 16.43 3.63
CA LEU A 135 -3.39 15.77 3.21
C LEU A 135 -3.71 16.05 1.74
N HIS A 136 -3.65 17.32 1.34
CA HIS A 136 -3.87 17.74 -0.05
C HIS A 136 -2.91 17.06 -1.01
N SER A 137 -1.62 16.98 -0.67
CA SER A 137 -0.60 16.41 -1.55
C SER A 137 -0.78 14.92 -1.80
N PHE A 138 -1.12 14.16 -0.75
CA PHE A 138 -1.41 12.74 -0.85
C PHE A 138 -2.69 12.49 -1.66
N GLN A 139 -3.76 13.25 -1.40
CA GLN A 139 -5.01 13.15 -2.15
C GLN A 139 -4.84 13.49 -3.62
N ARG A 140 -4.10 14.57 -3.94
CA ARG A 140 -3.81 15.01 -5.31
C ARG A 140 -3.12 13.91 -6.13
N LEU A 141 -2.27 13.10 -5.50
CA LEU A 141 -1.57 11.98 -6.14
C LEU A 141 -2.28 10.63 -5.99
N ASN A 142 -3.51 10.61 -5.46
CA ASN A 142 -4.28 9.39 -5.17
C ASN A 142 -3.53 8.38 -4.29
N VAL A 143 -2.73 8.88 -3.35
CA VAL A 143 -2.03 8.06 -2.34
C VAL A 143 -2.89 8.00 -1.09
N THR A 144 -3.12 6.78 -0.58
CA THR A 144 -3.94 6.55 0.61
C THR A 144 -3.35 7.25 1.83
N ILE A 145 -4.19 8.06 2.50
CA ILE A 145 -3.90 8.73 3.76
C ILE A 145 -5.22 8.94 4.50
N VAL A 146 -5.18 9.06 5.83
CA VAL A 146 -6.36 9.37 6.66
C VAL A 146 -6.08 10.56 7.56
N ASP A 147 -7.04 11.47 7.71
CA ASP A 147 -6.95 12.54 8.68
C ASP A 147 -7.21 12.03 10.10
N HIS A 148 -6.77 12.78 11.10
CA HIS A 148 -6.82 12.35 12.50
C HIS A 148 -8.23 12.38 13.12
N HIS A 149 -9.18 13.13 12.54
CA HIS A 149 -10.58 13.10 12.99
C HIS A 149 -11.27 11.81 12.51
N SER A 150 -11.17 11.51 11.21
CA SER A 150 -11.71 10.27 10.63
C SER A 150 -11.09 9.02 11.27
N ALA A 151 -9.78 9.05 11.53
CA ALA A 151 -9.09 7.95 12.21
C ALA A 151 -9.62 7.75 13.64
N ALA A 152 -9.81 8.83 14.41
CA ALA A 152 -10.34 8.77 15.77
C ALA A 152 -11.79 8.24 15.80
N GLU A 153 -12.66 8.70 14.89
CA GLU A 153 -14.03 8.19 14.78
C GLU A 153 -14.07 6.70 14.39
N SER A 154 -13.20 6.29 13.45
CA SER A 154 -13.06 4.89 13.07
C SER A 154 -12.57 4.03 14.24
N PHE A 155 -11.64 4.55 15.06
CA PHE A 155 -11.16 3.86 16.26
C PHE A 155 -12.29 3.68 17.29
N MET A 156 -13.14 4.67 17.52
CA MET A 156 -14.26 4.54 18.46
C MET A 156 -15.23 3.42 18.05
N LYS A 157 -15.55 3.31 16.75
CA LYS A 157 -16.36 2.20 16.23
C LYS A 157 -15.68 0.84 16.44
N HIS A 158 -14.36 0.78 16.30
CA HIS A 158 -13.59 -0.43 16.60
C HIS A 158 -13.65 -0.77 18.09
N PHE A 159 -13.41 0.22 18.95
CA PHE A 159 -13.42 0.07 20.40
C PHE A 159 -14.76 -0.45 20.93
N GLU A 160 -15.88 0.14 20.49
CA GLU A 160 -17.24 -0.31 20.83
C GLU A 160 -17.51 -1.76 20.37
N ASN A 161 -17.06 -2.11 19.17
CA ASN A 161 -17.22 -3.47 18.65
C ASN A 161 -16.42 -4.49 19.45
N GLU A 162 -15.17 -4.20 19.80
CA GLU A 162 -14.35 -5.12 20.60
C GLU A 162 -14.89 -5.26 22.03
N GLN A 163 -15.41 -4.18 22.61
CA GLN A 163 -16.09 -4.22 23.90
C GLN A 163 -17.32 -5.14 23.84
N ARG A 164 -18.13 -5.05 22.78
CA ARG A 164 -19.32 -5.89 22.58
C ARG A 164 -18.97 -7.35 22.30
N LEU A 165 -17.94 -7.62 21.49
CA LEU A 165 -17.61 -8.97 21.02
C LEU A 165 -16.82 -9.77 22.05
N ARG A 166 -15.93 -9.13 22.81
CA ARG A 166 -15.00 -9.83 23.72
C ARG A 166 -14.81 -9.17 25.08
N GLY A 167 -15.58 -8.11 25.39
CA GLY A 167 -15.56 -7.47 26.72
C GLY A 167 -14.36 -6.58 26.99
N GLY A 168 -13.55 -6.22 25.99
CA GLY A 168 -12.41 -5.34 26.18
C GLY A 168 -11.64 -4.98 24.92
N CYS A 169 -11.03 -3.79 24.92
CA CYS A 169 -10.09 -3.33 23.91
C CYS A 169 -8.85 -2.72 24.58
N PRO A 170 -7.66 -3.37 24.55
CA PRO A 170 -6.45 -2.78 25.08
C PRO A 170 -6.08 -1.55 24.25
N ALA A 171 -5.91 -0.40 24.91
CA ALA A 171 -5.62 0.86 24.23
C ALA A 171 -4.73 1.76 25.10
N ASP A 172 -3.66 2.29 24.49
CA ASP A 172 -2.77 3.26 25.11
C ASP A 172 -3.21 4.67 24.73
N TRP A 173 -3.92 5.34 25.64
CA TRP A 173 -4.47 6.69 25.40
C TRP A 173 -3.39 7.69 24.95
N VAL A 174 -2.16 7.56 25.46
CA VAL A 174 -1.03 8.46 25.14
C VAL A 174 -0.65 8.39 23.66
N TRP A 175 -0.83 7.22 23.03
CA TRP A 175 -0.55 7.01 21.61
C TRP A 175 -1.78 7.15 20.71
N ILE A 176 -2.97 6.87 21.24
CA ILE A 176 -4.23 6.92 20.48
C ILE A 176 -4.68 8.36 20.24
N VAL A 177 -4.52 9.26 21.22
CA VAL A 177 -4.88 10.67 21.04
C VAL A 177 -3.93 11.35 20.04
N PRO A 178 -4.43 11.95 18.95
CA PRO A 178 -3.57 12.59 17.96
C PRO A 178 -2.73 13.74 18.54
N PRO A 179 -1.51 13.98 18.00
CA PRO A 179 -0.59 15.00 18.51
C PRO A 179 -1.00 16.44 18.17
N ILE A 180 -2.11 16.62 17.47
CA ILE A 180 -2.74 17.90 17.15
C ILE A 180 -4.24 17.74 17.38
N SER A 181 -4.92 18.79 17.85
CA SER A 181 -6.39 18.78 17.96
C SER A 181 -6.95 17.71 18.91
N GLY A 182 -6.20 17.31 19.95
CA GLY A 182 -6.54 16.18 20.82
C GLY A 182 -7.99 16.20 21.34
N SER A 183 -8.38 17.22 22.12
CA SER A 183 -9.70 17.29 22.76
C SER A 183 -10.89 17.52 21.83
N ILE A 184 -10.64 17.82 20.55
CA ILE A 184 -11.68 17.90 19.52
C ILE A 184 -11.81 16.59 18.73
N THR A 185 -11.14 15.52 19.17
CA THR A 185 -11.35 14.15 18.71
C THR A 185 -12.10 13.34 19.78
N PRO A 186 -12.93 12.37 19.40
CA PRO A 186 -13.72 11.61 20.38
C PRO A 186 -12.85 10.76 21.32
N VAL A 187 -11.69 10.29 20.86
CA VAL A 187 -10.78 9.45 21.63
C VAL A 187 -10.21 10.13 22.88
N PHE A 188 -10.13 11.46 22.89
CA PHE A 188 -9.66 12.20 24.07
C PHE A 188 -10.57 12.00 25.28
N HIS A 189 -11.88 11.91 25.05
CA HIS A 189 -12.90 11.82 26.11
C HIS A 189 -13.21 10.38 26.53
N GLN A 190 -12.60 9.39 25.86
CA GLN A 190 -12.81 7.97 26.14
C GLN A 190 -11.77 7.47 27.14
N GLU A 191 -12.21 7.00 28.31
CA GLU A 191 -11.35 6.27 29.23
C GLU A 191 -10.94 4.93 28.61
N MET A 192 -9.66 4.61 28.70
CA MET A 192 -9.06 3.42 28.08
C MET A 192 -8.24 2.65 29.11
N SER A 193 -8.26 1.33 29.03
CA SER A 193 -7.41 0.46 29.83
C SER A 193 -6.29 -0.08 28.97
N LEU A 194 -5.04 0.18 29.37
CA LEU A 194 -3.87 -0.43 28.76
C LEU A 194 -3.54 -1.76 29.44
N TYR A 195 -3.57 -2.84 28.68
CA TYR A 195 -3.14 -4.17 29.09
C TYR A 195 -2.63 -4.93 27.87
N TYR A 196 -1.80 -5.95 28.11
CA TYR A 196 -1.10 -6.67 27.05
C TYR A 196 -1.73 -8.04 26.84
N LEU A 197 -1.98 -8.39 25.58
CA LEU A 197 -2.49 -9.69 25.16
C LEU A 197 -1.45 -10.37 24.25
N LYS A 198 -1.60 -11.68 24.04
CA LYS A 198 -0.89 -12.42 23.00
C LYS A 198 -1.90 -12.97 21.98
N PRO A 199 -1.56 -13.05 20.68
CA PRO A 199 -0.29 -12.63 20.07
C PRO A 199 -0.08 -11.10 20.09
N SER A 200 1.17 -10.64 20.03
CA SER A 200 1.51 -9.21 20.09
C SER A 200 2.73 -8.84 19.24
N TYR A 201 2.87 -7.53 19.00
CA TYR A 201 4.13 -6.95 18.55
C TYR A 201 4.89 -6.36 19.74
N GLU A 202 6.17 -6.68 19.84
CA GLU A 202 7.02 -6.30 20.96
C GLU A 202 8.24 -5.51 20.47
N TYR A 203 8.65 -4.53 21.26
CA TYR A 203 9.94 -3.86 21.06
C TYR A 203 11.09 -4.82 21.33
N GLN A 204 12.21 -4.60 20.63
CA GLN A 204 13.44 -5.36 20.78
C GLN A 204 14.61 -4.42 21.01
N GLU A 205 15.65 -4.89 21.70
CA GLU A 205 16.91 -4.16 21.74
C GLU A 205 17.46 -3.96 20.31
N PRO A 206 17.93 -2.76 19.96
CA PRO A 206 18.49 -2.53 18.64
C PRO A 206 19.63 -3.51 18.35
N ALA A 207 19.53 -4.23 17.23
CA ALA A 207 20.41 -5.37 16.92
C ALA A 207 21.91 -5.04 16.99
N TRP A 208 22.33 -3.83 16.63
CA TRP A 208 23.74 -3.42 16.69
C TRP A 208 24.31 -3.31 18.11
N LYS A 209 23.48 -3.27 19.16
CA LYS A 209 23.93 -3.29 20.55
C LYS A 209 24.26 -4.72 21.03
N THR A 210 23.53 -5.71 20.55
CA THR A 210 23.58 -7.10 21.04
C THR A 210 24.28 -8.06 20.08
N HIS A 211 24.46 -7.66 18.81
CA HIS A 211 25.06 -8.50 17.78
C HIS A 211 26.53 -8.84 18.09
N GLN A 212 26.85 -10.14 18.04
CA GLN A 212 28.22 -10.63 18.13
C GLN A 212 28.87 -10.66 16.76
N TRP A 213 29.64 -9.61 16.46
CA TRP A 213 30.40 -9.49 15.22
C TRP A 213 31.39 -10.64 15.07
N LYS A 214 31.32 -11.35 13.94
CA LYS A 214 32.32 -12.38 13.65
C LYS A 214 33.66 -11.69 13.40
N LYS A 215 34.59 -11.79 14.35
CA LYS A 215 35.96 -11.24 14.21
C LYS A 215 36.57 -11.76 12.90
N ASN A 216 36.94 -10.85 12.01
CA ASN A 216 37.81 -11.15 10.88
C ASN A 216 39.13 -11.73 11.42
N ARG A 217 39.30 -13.05 11.37
CA ARG A 217 40.63 -13.61 11.10
C ARG A 217 40.94 -13.21 9.65
N ASP A 218 41.91 -12.32 9.48
CA ASP A 218 42.58 -11.96 8.23
C ASP A 218 41.82 -11.09 7.21
N ILE A 219 41.62 -9.80 7.51
CA ILE A 219 41.44 -8.79 6.45
C ILE A 219 42.56 -7.74 6.52
N ASN A 220 43.56 -7.95 5.66
CA ASN A 220 44.49 -6.92 5.21
C ASN A 220 43.70 -5.67 4.78
N ARG A 221 44.06 -4.51 5.33
CA ARG A 221 43.37 -3.20 5.18
C ARG A 221 43.22 -2.67 3.73
N ASN A 222 43.67 -3.40 2.71
CA ASN A 222 43.62 -2.98 1.30
C ASN A 222 42.56 -3.71 0.44
N SER A 223 41.69 -4.55 1.01
CA SER A 223 40.70 -5.33 0.24
C SER A 223 39.24 -5.08 0.63
N VAL A 224 38.83 -3.82 0.84
CA VAL A 224 37.41 -3.45 0.86
C VAL A 224 36.86 -3.43 -0.57
N ARG A 225 37.06 -4.52 -1.32
CA ARG A 225 36.31 -4.84 -2.52
C ARG A 225 35.37 -5.98 -2.16
N LYS A 226 34.09 -5.63 -2.04
CA LYS A 226 32.92 -6.50 -1.87
C LYS A 226 33.16 -7.89 -2.49
N THR A 227 33.43 -8.90 -1.68
CA THR A 227 33.07 -10.27 -2.06
C THR A 227 31.55 -10.32 -1.97
N LYS A 228 30.85 -9.91 -3.05
CA LYS A 228 29.43 -10.27 -3.23
C LYS A 228 29.35 -11.76 -2.93
N ARG A 229 28.62 -12.17 -1.90
CA ARG A 229 28.34 -13.60 -1.67
C ARG A 229 27.81 -14.14 -3.00
N LYS A 230 28.62 -14.96 -3.68
CA LYS A 230 28.20 -15.62 -4.90
C LYS A 230 27.18 -16.67 -4.47
N PHE A 231 25.91 -16.31 -4.55
CA PHE A 231 24.83 -17.27 -4.34
C PHE A 231 25.02 -18.41 -5.32
N ARG A 232 25.01 -19.64 -4.82
CA ARG A 232 25.05 -20.81 -5.69
C ARG A 232 23.73 -20.85 -6.47
N PHE A 233 23.78 -21.26 -7.73
CA PHE A 233 22.58 -21.41 -8.57
C PHE A 233 21.46 -22.20 -7.85
N LYS A 234 21.83 -23.18 -7.02
CA LYS A 234 20.91 -23.96 -6.18
C LYS A 234 20.12 -23.13 -5.15
N GLU A 235 20.73 -22.09 -4.57
CA GLU A 235 20.08 -21.21 -3.58
C GLU A 235 19.08 -20.28 -4.28
N ILE A 236 19.48 -19.69 -5.40
CA ILE A 236 18.60 -18.89 -6.27
C ILE A 236 17.41 -19.74 -6.73
N ALA A 237 17.68 -20.95 -7.25
CA ALA A 237 16.64 -21.86 -7.70
C ALA A 237 15.68 -22.26 -6.57
N ARG A 238 16.17 -22.43 -5.33
CA ARG A 238 15.30 -22.69 -4.17
C ARG A 238 14.44 -21.49 -3.82
N ALA A 239 14.99 -20.28 -3.83
CA ALA A 239 14.24 -19.05 -3.58
C ALA A 239 13.14 -18.86 -4.64
N VAL A 240 13.48 -19.00 -5.92
CA VAL A 240 12.52 -18.94 -7.04
C VAL A 240 11.45 -20.03 -6.93
N LYS A 241 11.83 -21.27 -6.57
CA LYS A 241 10.86 -22.36 -6.37
C LYS A 241 9.93 -22.08 -5.18
N PHE A 242 10.45 -21.50 -4.11
CA PHE A 242 9.66 -21.13 -2.94
C PHE A 242 8.67 -20.02 -3.27
N THR A 243 9.13 -18.93 -3.89
CA THR A 243 8.26 -17.82 -4.29
C THR A 243 7.22 -18.29 -5.30
N SER A 244 7.61 -19.03 -6.35
CA SER A 244 6.69 -19.60 -7.34
C SER A 244 5.61 -20.49 -6.72
N LYS A 245 5.96 -21.35 -5.74
CA LYS A 245 4.99 -22.19 -5.03
C LYS A 245 4.01 -21.35 -4.18
N LEU A 246 4.51 -20.28 -3.56
CA LEU A 246 3.70 -19.38 -2.73
C LEU A 246 2.74 -18.55 -3.60
N PHE A 247 3.24 -18.01 -4.72
CA PHE A 247 2.44 -17.33 -5.75
C PHE A 247 1.36 -18.26 -6.33
N GLY A 248 1.74 -19.48 -6.73
CA GLY A 248 0.79 -20.45 -7.28
C GLY A 248 -0.34 -20.80 -6.31
N LYS A 249 -0.02 -21.01 -5.02
CA LYS A 249 -1.02 -21.31 -3.98
C LYS A 249 -1.94 -20.12 -3.66
N ALA A 250 -1.43 -18.89 -3.76
CA ALA A 250 -2.22 -17.69 -3.55
C ALA A 250 -3.15 -17.43 -4.75
N LEU A 251 -2.65 -17.57 -5.98
CA LEU A 251 -3.43 -17.45 -7.22
C LEU A 251 -4.53 -18.51 -7.31
N SER A 252 -4.26 -19.76 -6.95
CA SER A 252 -5.24 -20.85 -7.03
C SER A 252 -6.45 -20.70 -6.10
N LYS A 253 -6.37 -19.82 -5.09
CA LYS A 253 -7.48 -19.52 -4.16
C LYS A 253 -8.37 -18.38 -4.65
N ARG A 254 -7.94 -17.63 -5.66
CA ARG A 254 -8.70 -16.50 -6.20
C ARG A 254 -9.70 -17.00 -7.24
N ILE A 255 -10.86 -16.33 -7.32
CA ILE A 255 -11.87 -16.62 -8.35
C ILE A 255 -11.26 -16.32 -9.72
N LYS A 256 -11.44 -17.26 -10.68
CA LYS A 256 -11.01 -17.07 -12.08
C LYS A 256 -11.89 -16.00 -12.72
N ALA A 257 -11.27 -14.99 -13.33
CA ALA A 257 -11.96 -13.94 -14.06
C ALA A 257 -11.39 -13.85 -15.48
N THR A 258 -12.23 -14.09 -16.47
CA THR A 258 -11.84 -14.11 -17.88
C THR A 258 -12.36 -12.85 -18.55
N ILE A 259 -11.45 -12.03 -19.07
CA ILE A 259 -11.75 -10.75 -19.72
C ILE A 259 -11.56 -10.96 -21.22
N LEU A 260 -12.64 -10.91 -21.99
CA LEU A 260 -12.63 -11.05 -23.44
C LEU A 260 -12.72 -9.68 -24.08
N TYR A 261 -11.95 -9.43 -25.13
CA TYR A 261 -12.03 -8.19 -25.89
C TYR A 261 -12.18 -8.40 -27.39
N ALA A 262 -12.88 -7.45 -28.01
CA ALA A 262 -12.91 -7.28 -29.45
C ALA A 262 -12.72 -5.79 -29.77
N THR A 263 -11.95 -5.49 -30.81
CA THR A 263 -11.53 -4.12 -31.15
C THR A 263 -11.14 -3.98 -32.62
N GLU A 264 -11.50 -2.85 -33.22
CA GLU A 264 -11.00 -2.44 -34.55
C GLU A 264 -9.74 -1.56 -34.46
N THR A 265 -9.74 -0.62 -33.50
CA THR A 265 -8.71 0.44 -33.40
C THR A 265 -7.81 0.30 -32.17
N GLY A 266 -7.89 -0.83 -31.44
CA GLY A 266 -7.06 -1.12 -30.26
C GLY A 266 -7.55 -0.53 -28.94
N LYS A 267 -8.58 0.32 -28.93
CA LYS A 267 -9.07 0.96 -27.70
C LYS A 267 -9.63 -0.05 -26.69
N SER A 268 -10.46 -0.99 -27.14
CA SER A 268 -11.07 -1.99 -26.25
C SER A 268 -10.04 -2.97 -25.71
N GLU A 269 -9.03 -3.31 -26.50
CA GLU A 269 -7.88 -4.11 -26.04
C GLU A 269 -7.12 -3.40 -24.92
N MET A 270 -6.81 -2.11 -25.08
CA MET A 270 -6.16 -1.31 -24.05
C MET A 270 -6.99 -1.27 -22.76
N TYR A 271 -8.31 -1.08 -22.86
CA TYR A 271 -9.20 -1.13 -21.70
C TYR A 271 -9.25 -2.52 -21.06
N ALA A 272 -9.27 -3.59 -21.84
CA ALA A 272 -9.25 -4.96 -21.34
C ALA A 272 -7.95 -5.31 -20.61
N LYS A 273 -6.80 -4.86 -21.14
CA LYS A 273 -5.49 -5.00 -20.47
C LYS A 273 -5.46 -4.25 -19.15
N LYS A 274 -5.92 -2.99 -19.14
CA LYS A 274 -6.02 -2.19 -17.91
C LYS A 274 -6.99 -2.81 -16.90
N LEU A 275 -8.11 -3.37 -17.37
CA LEU A 275 -9.05 -4.10 -16.53
C LEU A 275 -8.41 -5.36 -15.95
N GLY A 276 -7.60 -6.09 -16.73
CA GLY A 276 -6.83 -7.25 -16.30
C GLY A 276 -5.80 -6.93 -15.23
N GLU A 277 -5.09 -5.80 -15.36
CA GLU A 277 -4.17 -5.30 -14.32
C GLU A 277 -4.92 -5.03 -13.01
N ILE A 278 -6.04 -4.31 -13.07
CA ILE A 278 -6.84 -3.97 -11.89
C ILE A 278 -7.43 -5.24 -11.25
N PHE A 279 -8.04 -6.11 -12.04
CA PHE A 279 -8.66 -7.34 -11.55
C PHE A 279 -7.62 -8.35 -11.05
N GLY A 280 -6.40 -8.36 -11.60
CA GLY A 280 -5.31 -9.24 -11.18
C GLY A 280 -4.87 -9.06 -9.72
N HIS A 281 -5.22 -7.93 -9.08
CA HIS A 281 -4.98 -7.74 -7.65
C HIS A 281 -5.88 -8.61 -6.76
N THR A 282 -7.09 -8.96 -7.21
CA THR A 282 -8.13 -9.63 -6.41
C THR A 282 -8.53 -10.99 -7.00
N PHE A 283 -8.52 -11.12 -8.32
CA PHE A 283 -8.94 -12.29 -9.10
C PHE A 283 -7.74 -12.97 -9.77
N ASN A 284 -7.91 -14.22 -10.19
CA ASN A 284 -7.02 -14.83 -11.16
C ASN A 284 -7.47 -14.38 -12.56
N ALA A 285 -7.13 -13.13 -12.91
CA ALA A 285 -7.61 -12.46 -14.10
C ALA A 285 -6.80 -12.88 -15.34
N GLN A 286 -7.49 -13.23 -16.43
CA GLN A 286 -6.88 -13.56 -17.71
C GLN A 286 -7.55 -12.75 -18.82
N VAL A 287 -6.77 -12.17 -19.73
CA VAL A 287 -7.28 -11.33 -20.82
C VAL A 287 -7.07 -12.05 -22.14
N TYR A 288 -8.12 -12.21 -22.94
CA TYR A 288 -8.07 -12.88 -24.24
C TYR A 288 -8.72 -12.01 -25.33
N CYS A 289 -8.15 -12.06 -26.53
CA CYS A 289 -8.84 -11.64 -27.74
C CYS A 289 -9.98 -12.62 -28.02
N MET A 290 -11.16 -12.13 -28.41
CA MET A 290 -12.31 -12.99 -28.72
C MET A 290 -12.03 -13.96 -29.87
N ALA A 291 -11.21 -13.58 -30.84
CA ALA A 291 -10.81 -14.44 -31.97
C ALA A 291 -9.96 -15.64 -31.52
N ASP A 292 -9.24 -15.51 -30.41
CA ASP A 292 -8.33 -16.54 -29.88
C ASP A 292 -8.97 -17.37 -28.75
N TYR A 293 -10.23 -17.07 -28.39
CA TYR A 293 -10.90 -17.69 -27.26
C TYR A 293 -11.76 -18.90 -27.67
N ASP A 294 -11.53 -20.05 -27.04
CA ASP A 294 -12.34 -21.25 -27.27
C ASP A 294 -13.66 -21.18 -26.49
N LEU A 295 -14.77 -21.22 -27.23
CA LEU A 295 -16.12 -21.18 -26.68
C LEU A 295 -16.53 -22.42 -25.90
N ILE A 296 -15.75 -23.50 -25.96
CA ILE A 296 -15.94 -24.66 -25.09
C ILE A 296 -15.61 -24.28 -23.64
N ASP A 297 -14.64 -23.38 -23.43
CA ASP A 297 -14.17 -23.00 -22.10
C ASP A 297 -15.17 -22.11 -21.36
N ILE A 298 -16.07 -21.40 -22.07
CA ILE A 298 -17.01 -20.43 -21.48
C ILE A 298 -17.95 -21.04 -20.42
N GLU A 299 -18.28 -22.34 -20.51
CA GLU A 299 -19.13 -23.05 -19.54
C GLU A 299 -18.40 -23.34 -18.23
N HIS A 300 -17.07 -23.29 -18.25
CA HIS A 300 -16.20 -23.55 -17.10
C HIS A 300 -15.67 -22.25 -16.47
N GLU A 301 -16.05 -21.09 -17.02
CA GLU A 301 -15.66 -19.79 -16.48
C GLU A 301 -16.52 -19.39 -15.28
N ALA A 302 -15.86 -18.95 -14.21
CA ALA A 302 -16.56 -18.48 -13.00
C ALA A 302 -17.04 -17.02 -13.13
N LEU A 303 -16.32 -16.20 -13.90
CA LEU A 303 -16.66 -14.80 -14.19
C LEU A 303 -16.12 -14.43 -15.56
N VAL A 304 -16.99 -13.99 -16.47
CA VAL A 304 -16.60 -13.48 -17.79
C VAL A 304 -16.94 -12.00 -17.89
N LEU A 305 -15.97 -11.20 -18.31
CA LEU A 305 -16.09 -9.76 -18.57
C LEU A 305 -15.82 -9.52 -20.05
N VAL A 306 -16.69 -8.77 -20.73
CA VAL A 306 -16.55 -8.47 -22.15
C VAL A 306 -16.27 -6.99 -22.37
N VAL A 307 -15.18 -6.68 -23.06
CA VAL A 307 -14.77 -5.31 -23.41
C VAL A 307 -14.73 -5.20 -24.94
N THR A 308 -15.79 -4.64 -25.52
CA THR A 308 -15.90 -4.50 -26.97
C THR A 308 -16.33 -3.10 -27.38
N SER A 309 -15.89 -2.67 -28.56
CA SER A 309 -16.31 -1.42 -29.19
C SER A 309 -17.29 -1.76 -30.31
N THR A 310 -18.52 -1.24 -30.28
CA THR A 310 -19.47 -1.45 -31.38
C THR A 310 -19.39 -0.31 -32.40
N PHE A 311 -19.67 -0.61 -33.67
CA PHE A 311 -19.81 0.37 -34.74
C PHE A 311 -21.28 0.52 -35.15
N GLY A 312 -21.72 1.75 -35.43
CA GLY A 312 -23.06 2.03 -35.97
C GLY A 312 -24.20 1.42 -35.13
N ASN A 313 -24.84 0.38 -35.66
CA ASN A 313 -26.05 -0.26 -35.13
C ASN A 313 -25.80 -1.30 -34.02
N GLY A 314 -24.59 -1.43 -33.50
CA GLY A 314 -24.27 -2.36 -32.40
C GLY A 314 -23.54 -3.63 -32.84
N ASP A 315 -23.03 -3.68 -34.06
CA ASP A 315 -22.28 -4.83 -34.57
C ASP A 315 -20.92 -4.97 -33.85
N PRO A 316 -20.48 -6.21 -33.57
CA PRO A 316 -19.17 -6.47 -32.98
C PRO A 316 -18.04 -6.16 -33.98
N PRO A 317 -16.82 -5.84 -33.50
CA PRO A 317 -15.63 -5.78 -34.35
C PRO A 317 -15.32 -7.11 -35.05
N GLU A 318 -14.53 -7.07 -36.11
CA GLU A 318 -14.12 -8.22 -36.94
C GLU A 318 -13.58 -9.37 -36.09
N ASN A 319 -12.69 -9.05 -35.12
CA ASN A 319 -12.13 -10.05 -34.20
C ASN A 319 -13.09 -10.55 -33.10
N GLY A 320 -14.35 -10.11 -33.12
CA GLY A 320 -15.43 -10.55 -32.24
C GLY A 320 -16.66 -11.10 -32.97
N GLU A 321 -16.71 -11.04 -34.31
CA GLU A 321 -17.87 -11.46 -35.10
C GLU A 321 -18.17 -12.96 -34.94
N GLU A 322 -17.16 -13.81 -35.10
CA GLU A 322 -17.35 -15.25 -35.00
C GLU A 322 -17.75 -15.68 -33.58
N PHE A 323 -17.11 -15.06 -32.57
CA PHE A 323 -17.46 -15.26 -31.17
C PHE A 323 -18.93 -14.87 -30.92
N SER A 324 -19.34 -13.67 -31.33
CA SER A 324 -20.71 -13.17 -31.19
C SER A 324 -21.73 -14.09 -31.87
N ARG A 325 -21.47 -14.54 -33.10
CA ARG A 325 -22.34 -15.45 -33.85
C ARG A 325 -22.52 -16.78 -33.14
N LYS A 326 -21.43 -17.39 -32.67
CA LYS A 326 -21.47 -18.70 -31.99
C LYS A 326 -22.13 -18.61 -30.62
N VAL A 327 -21.85 -17.55 -29.86
CA VAL A 327 -22.51 -17.21 -28.58
C VAL A 327 -24.02 -17.09 -28.82
N PHE A 328 -24.45 -16.24 -29.75
CA PHE A 328 -25.87 -16.02 -30.07
C PHE A 328 -26.59 -17.31 -30.50
N PHE A 329 -25.92 -18.16 -31.29
CA PHE A 329 -26.48 -19.46 -31.72
C PHE A 329 -26.62 -20.45 -30.55
N LYS A 330 -25.60 -20.52 -29.68
CA LYS A 330 -25.59 -21.40 -28.49
C LYS A 330 -26.69 -20.99 -27.50
N PHE A 331 -26.93 -19.69 -27.30
CA PHE A 331 -27.97 -19.17 -26.41
C PHE A 331 -29.40 -19.38 -26.92
N LYS A 332 -29.62 -19.46 -28.23
CA LYS A 332 -30.96 -19.74 -28.80
C LYS A 332 -31.43 -21.18 -28.56
N LEU A 333 -30.50 -22.09 -28.25
CA LEU A 333 -30.73 -23.52 -28.01
C LEU A 333 -30.84 -23.89 -26.52
N SER A 334 -30.28 -23.07 -25.62
CA SER A 334 -30.33 -23.29 -24.17
C SER A 334 -31.26 -22.28 -23.49
N LYS A 335 -32.35 -22.73 -22.84
CA LYS A 335 -33.16 -21.90 -21.92
C LYS A 335 -32.36 -21.58 -20.65
N VAL A 336 -31.30 -20.79 -20.79
CA VAL A 336 -30.45 -20.32 -19.70
C VAL A 336 -30.71 -18.81 -19.57
N SER A 337 -31.28 -18.40 -18.44
CA SER A 337 -31.37 -16.98 -18.09
C SER A 337 -29.96 -16.45 -17.88
N MET A 338 -29.49 -15.60 -18.79
CA MET A 338 -28.40 -14.68 -18.55
C MET A 338 -28.93 -13.25 -18.61
N HIS A 339 -28.55 -12.44 -17.63
CA HIS A 339 -28.80 -11.01 -17.62
C HIS A 339 -27.80 -10.31 -18.57
N TYR A 340 -28.30 -9.69 -19.63
CA TYR A 340 -27.50 -8.91 -20.59
C TYR A 340 -27.47 -7.43 -20.18
N ALA A 341 -26.29 -6.81 -20.22
CA ALA A 341 -26.10 -5.37 -20.08
C ALA A 341 -25.41 -4.84 -21.35
N LEU A 342 -26.10 -3.99 -22.11
CA LEU A 342 -25.52 -3.19 -23.20
C LEU A 342 -25.21 -1.80 -22.64
N LEU A 343 -23.93 -1.44 -22.56
CA LEU A 343 -23.47 -0.12 -22.11
C LEU A 343 -22.58 0.52 -23.18
N PRO A 344 -22.96 1.67 -23.75
CA PRO A 344 -21.99 2.58 -24.33
C PRO A 344 -21.23 3.24 -23.17
N LEU A 345 -19.93 2.96 -23.04
CA LEU A 345 -19.00 3.64 -22.13
C LEU A 345 -19.45 3.77 -20.65
N SER A 346 -19.50 2.68 -19.88
CA SER A 346 -19.32 2.73 -18.41
C SER A 346 -19.10 1.33 -17.81
N VAL A 347 -18.19 1.20 -16.84
CA VAL A 347 -17.83 -0.06 -16.17
C VAL A 347 -18.87 -0.42 -15.10
N ARG A 348 -19.48 -1.62 -15.14
CA ARG A 348 -20.19 -2.20 -13.99
C ARG A 348 -20.01 -3.73 -13.87
N CYS A 349 -19.73 -4.17 -12.65
CA CYS A 349 -19.51 -5.56 -12.24
C CYS A 349 -20.82 -6.28 -11.88
N PHE A 350 -20.87 -7.62 -12.08
CA PHE A 350 -21.91 -8.50 -11.55
C PHE A 350 -21.30 -9.60 -10.68
N ASN A 351 -22.05 -10.01 -9.65
CA ASN A 351 -21.76 -11.10 -8.72
C ASN A 351 -22.95 -12.06 -8.73
N THR A 352 -22.71 -13.36 -8.94
CA THR A 352 -23.75 -14.40 -8.86
C THR A 352 -23.61 -15.15 -7.55
N ASN A 353 -24.49 -14.86 -6.58
CA ASN A 353 -24.89 -15.83 -5.58
C ASN A 353 -26.40 -15.69 -5.34
N SER A 354 -27.05 -16.84 -5.40
CA SER A 354 -28.48 -17.10 -5.22
C SER A 354 -29.19 -16.25 -4.16
N THR A 355 -30.38 -15.75 -4.51
CA THR A 355 -31.57 -15.84 -3.65
C THR A 355 -32.81 -15.76 -4.51
N ASP A 356 -33.64 -16.80 -4.43
CA ASP A 356 -35.07 -16.77 -4.73
C ASP A 356 -35.73 -15.56 -4.04
N TYR A 357 -36.72 -14.94 -4.67
CA TYR A 357 -38.07 -14.80 -4.12
C TYR A 357 -39.05 -14.45 -5.25
N LEU A 358 -40.15 -15.20 -5.23
CA LEU A 358 -41.36 -15.01 -6.02
C LEU A 358 -42.10 -13.72 -5.60
N GLU A 359 -42.81 -13.15 -6.57
CA GLU A 359 -43.74 -12.00 -6.58
C GLU A 359 -43.17 -10.62 -6.96
#